data_AF-A0A820L7X0-F1
#
_entry.id   AF-A0A820L7X0-F1
#
_cell.length_a   1.000
_cell.length_b   1.000
_cell.length_c   1.000
_cell.angle_alpha   90.00
_cell.angle_beta   90.00
_cell.angle_gamma   90.00
#
_symmetry.space_group_name_H-M   'P 1'
#
loop_
_entity.id
_entity.type
_entity.pdbx_description
1 polymer ?
#
loop_
_entity_poly.entity_id
_entity_poly.type
_entity_poly.pdbx_seq_one_letter_code
_entity_poly.pdbx_strand_id
1 'polypeptide(L)'
;CICPSSLPLGGKNCDQLISATTIAPSPCLSSPCMNLGVCTVNQLSNTFTCTCSNNYYGNRCEYPNQCLTQVLCQNSGTCIPGPSNTFRCQCPQPYSGTYCEQSMTPPSMI
;
A
#
# COMPACT_ATOMS: atom_id res chain seq x y z
N CYS A 1 25.26 -7.42 39.56
CA CYS A 1 26.68 -7.39 39.17
C CYS A 1 26.98 -6.11 38.43
N ILE A 2 28.19 -5.57 38.50
CA ILE A 2 28.63 -4.53 37.55
C ILE A 2 29.03 -5.28 36.27
N CYS A 3 28.36 -5.00 35.16
CA CYS A 3 28.63 -5.69 33.90
C CYS A 3 29.87 -5.09 33.20
N PRO A 4 30.66 -5.92 32.49
CA PRO A 4 31.84 -5.45 31.78
C PRO A 4 31.45 -4.45 30.68
N SER A 5 32.03 -3.25 30.71
CA SER A 5 31.72 -2.15 29.78
C SER A 5 32.14 -2.41 28.33
N SER A 6 32.89 -3.49 28.08
CA SER A 6 33.37 -3.93 26.77
C SER A 6 32.34 -4.76 26.00
N LEU A 7 31.26 -5.19 26.65
CA LEU A 7 30.19 -5.99 26.06
C LEU A 7 28.85 -5.33 26.38
N PRO A 8 27.92 -5.30 25.42
CA PRO A 8 26.63 -4.69 25.65
C PRO A 8 25.71 -5.70 26.35
N LEU A 9 26.07 -6.05 27.59
CA LEU A 9 25.36 -6.99 28.46
C LEU A 9 24.81 -6.29 29.70
N GLY A 10 23.65 -6.74 30.18
CA GLY A 10 22.95 -6.25 31.35
C GLY A 10 22.05 -7.34 31.95
N GLY A 11 21.11 -6.93 32.82
CA GLY A 11 20.34 -7.85 33.64
C GLY A 11 21.01 -8.21 34.96
N LYS A 12 20.32 -9.01 35.79
CA LYS A 12 20.81 -9.33 37.15
C LYS A 12 22.10 -10.15 37.14
N ASN A 13 22.35 -10.92 36.06
CA ASN A 13 23.53 -11.77 35.89
C ASN A 13 24.42 -11.41 34.68
N CYS A 14 24.21 -10.24 34.03
CA CYS A 14 24.96 -9.84 32.83
C CYS A 14 24.90 -10.85 31.66
N ASP A 15 23.82 -11.63 31.58
CA ASP A 15 23.53 -12.60 30.52
C ASP A 15 22.58 -12.04 29.44
N GLN A 16 21.98 -10.87 29.70
CA GLN A 16 21.04 -10.25 28.79
C GLN A 16 21.79 -9.27 27.90
N LEU A 17 21.76 -9.44 26.57
CA LEU A 17 22.31 -8.45 25.66
C LEU A 17 21.49 -7.15 25.72
N ILE A 18 22.04 -6.11 26.36
CA ILE A 18 21.48 -4.74 26.33
C ILE A 18 21.74 -4.05 24.98
N SER A 19 22.67 -4.57 24.17
CA SER A 19 22.64 -4.41 22.72
C SER A 19 22.34 -5.76 22.07
N ALA A 20 21.15 -6.27 22.35
CA ALA A 20 20.38 -6.72 21.21
C ALA A 20 20.14 -5.50 20.32
N THR A 21 21.11 -5.22 19.45
CA THR A 21 20.82 -4.68 18.13
C THR A 21 20.00 -5.73 17.38
N THR A 22 18.82 -6.09 17.90
CA THR A 22 17.68 -6.45 17.07
C THR A 22 17.10 -5.16 16.51
N ILE A 23 17.96 -4.28 16.00
CA ILE A 23 17.58 -3.43 14.88
C ILE A 23 17.30 -4.45 13.79
N ALA A 24 16.07 -4.95 13.74
CA ALA A 24 15.56 -5.48 12.51
C ALA A 24 15.88 -4.39 11.48
N PRO A 25 16.67 -4.71 10.44
CA PRO A 25 17.06 -3.71 9.47
C PRO A 25 15.79 -3.00 9.02
N SER A 26 15.82 -1.66 9.04
CA SER A 26 14.65 -0.85 8.68
C SER A 26 13.97 -1.49 7.47
N PRO A 27 12.67 -1.78 7.51
CA PRO A 27 12.03 -2.49 6.41
C PRO A 27 12.18 -1.75 5.07
N CYS A 28 12.41 -0.43 5.11
CA CYS A 28 12.71 0.41 3.95
C CYS A 28 14.14 0.26 3.39
N LEU A 29 15.09 -0.29 4.15
CA LEU A 29 16.47 -0.51 3.69
C LEU A 29 16.53 -1.46 2.48
N SER A 30 15.57 -2.39 2.41
CA SER A 30 15.41 -3.30 1.27
C SER A 30 14.81 -2.64 0.01
N SER A 31 14.53 -1.33 0.06
CA SER A 31 13.81 -0.58 -0.99
C SER A 31 12.54 -1.31 -1.45
N PRO A 32 11.59 -1.59 -0.54
CA PRO A 32 10.45 -2.44 -0.84
C PRO A 32 9.43 -1.78 -1.78
N CYS A 33 9.40 -0.45 -1.84
CA CYS A 33 8.51 0.30 -2.71
C CYS A 33 9.11 0.41 -4.12
N MET A 34 8.39 -0.10 -5.11
CA MET A 34 8.74 -0.04 -6.52
C MET A 34 8.30 1.30 -7.15
N ASN A 35 8.72 1.54 -8.39
CA ASN A 35 8.24 2.64 -9.23
C ASN A 35 8.27 4.03 -8.57
N LEU A 36 9.38 4.33 -7.87
CA LEU A 36 9.60 5.59 -7.15
C LEU A 36 8.63 5.83 -5.99
N GLY A 37 8.05 4.77 -5.42
CA GLY A 37 7.24 4.86 -4.21
C GLY A 37 8.06 5.29 -2.98
N VAL A 38 7.47 6.11 -2.12
CA VAL A 38 8.11 6.59 -0.89
C VAL A 38 7.86 5.58 0.23
N CYS A 39 8.93 5.05 0.82
CA CYS A 39 8.83 4.11 1.93
C CYS A 39 8.79 4.84 3.27
N THR A 40 7.80 4.51 4.10
CA THR A 40 7.64 5.05 5.46
C THR A 40 7.61 3.90 6.47
N VAL A 41 8.38 4.03 7.55
CA VAL A 41 8.49 3.00 8.59
C VAL A 41 7.52 3.31 9.73
N ASN A 42 6.74 2.31 10.13
CA ASN A 42 6.02 2.34 11.39
C ASN A 42 6.96 1.85 12.51
N GLN A 43 7.40 2.78 13.36
CA GLN A 43 8.37 2.53 14.43
C GLN A 43 7.82 1.63 15.55
N LEU A 44 6.50 1.55 15.72
CA LEU A 44 5.85 0.75 16.77
C LEU A 44 5.71 -0.71 16.38
N SER A 45 5.36 -0.99 15.12
CA SER A 45 5.15 -2.34 14.59
C SER A 45 6.33 -2.89 13.80
N ASN A 46 7.37 -2.07 13.58
CA ASN A 46 8.49 -2.39 12.69
C ASN A 46 8.05 -2.85 11.28
N THR A 47 6.96 -2.27 10.79
CA THR A 47 6.44 -2.49 9.43
C THR A 47 6.71 -1.29 8.53
N PHE A 48 6.45 -1.42 7.23
CA PHE A 48 6.55 -0.31 6.28
C PHE A 48 5.23 -0.10 5.54
N THR A 49 5.05 1.13 5.06
CA THR A 49 3.99 1.51 4.13
C THR A 49 4.60 2.25 2.94
N CYS A 50 4.15 1.92 1.74
CA CYS A 50 4.55 2.62 0.53
C CYS A 50 3.51 3.68 0.15
N THR A 51 3.96 4.90 -0.10
CA THR A 51 3.16 5.94 -0.75
C THR A 51 3.51 5.94 -2.24
N CYS A 52 2.54 5.61 -3.09
CA CYS A 52 2.74 5.50 -4.53
C CYS A 52 2.52 6.83 -5.25
N SER A 53 3.20 7.00 -6.38
CA SER A 53 2.86 8.04 -7.35
C SER A 53 1.53 7.72 -8.04
N ASN A 54 0.82 8.73 -8.57
CA ASN A 54 -0.49 8.58 -9.22
C ASN A 54 -0.52 7.56 -10.38
N ASN A 55 0.64 7.19 -10.91
CA ASN A 55 0.78 6.22 -11.99
C ASN A 55 0.84 4.76 -11.51
N TYR A 56 0.93 4.49 -10.20
CA TYR A 56 1.13 3.14 -9.65
C TYR A 56 0.31 2.88 -8.38
N TYR A 57 -0.03 1.61 -8.15
CA TYR A 57 -0.87 1.12 -7.04
C TYR A 57 -0.35 -0.22 -6.51
N GLY A 58 -0.93 -0.67 -5.40
CA GLY A 58 -0.51 -1.87 -4.67
C GLY A 58 0.25 -1.52 -3.40
N ASN A 59 0.54 -2.55 -2.59
CA ASN A 59 1.19 -2.36 -1.29
C ASN A 59 2.65 -1.93 -1.42
N ARG A 60 3.26 -2.22 -2.58
CA ARG A 60 4.64 -1.89 -2.95
C ARG A 60 4.68 -1.03 -4.20
N CYS A 61 3.57 -0.44 -4.64
CA CYS A 61 3.49 0.33 -5.89
C CYS A 61 3.91 -0.50 -7.12
N GLU A 62 3.62 -1.79 -7.10
CA GLU A 62 4.06 -2.78 -8.08
C GLU A 62 3.19 -2.80 -9.35
N TYR A 63 1.97 -2.26 -9.29
CA TYR A 63 1.02 -2.30 -10.40
C TYR A 63 0.84 -0.93 -11.05
N PRO A 64 0.79 -0.84 -12.39
CA PRO A 64 0.48 0.41 -13.07
C PRO A 64 -1.00 0.79 -12.85
N ASN A 65 -1.28 2.09 -12.86
CA ASN A 65 -2.64 2.60 -12.78
C ASN A 65 -3.41 2.30 -14.07
N GLN A 66 -4.28 1.28 -14.02
CA GLN A 66 -5.13 0.87 -15.14
C GLN A 66 -6.09 1.98 -15.59
N CYS A 67 -6.45 2.92 -14.70
CA CYS A 67 -7.30 4.06 -15.02
C CYS A 67 -6.64 5.12 -15.91
N LEU A 68 -5.31 5.10 -16.05
CA LEU A 68 -4.60 6.06 -16.92
C LEU A 68 -4.42 5.56 -18.34
N THR A 69 -4.49 4.24 -18.56
CA THR A 69 -4.06 3.62 -19.83
C THR A 69 -5.10 2.71 -20.46
N GLN A 70 -5.94 2.04 -19.68
CA GLN A 70 -6.75 0.92 -20.18
C GLN A 70 -8.24 1.00 -19.85
N VAL A 71 -8.64 1.73 -18.80
CA VAL A 71 -10.02 1.71 -18.31
C VAL A 71 -10.70 3.05 -18.56
N LEU A 72 -11.72 3.02 -19.41
CA LEU A 72 -12.63 4.14 -19.65
C LEU A 72 -14.00 3.78 -19.05
N CYS A 73 -14.30 4.34 -17.89
CA CYS A 73 -15.64 4.27 -17.32
C CYS A 73 -16.58 5.17 -18.15
N GLN A 74 -17.65 4.60 -18.69
CA GLN A 74 -18.65 5.30 -19.48
C GLN A 74 -19.58 6.12 -18.59
N ASN A 75 -20.43 6.94 -19.21
CA ASN A 75 -21.50 7.68 -18.54
C ASN A 75 -21.04 8.50 -17.31
N SER A 76 -19.87 9.15 -17.42
CA SER A 76 -19.24 9.93 -16.35
C SER A 76 -18.88 9.11 -15.10
N GLY A 77 -18.63 7.81 -15.26
CA GLY A 77 -18.10 6.97 -14.20
C GLY A 77 -16.68 7.38 -13.78
N THR A 78 -16.38 7.27 -12.49
CA THR A 78 -15.04 7.55 -11.97
C THR A 78 -14.26 6.25 -11.86
N CYS A 79 -13.13 6.15 -12.56
CA CYS A 79 -12.24 4.98 -12.42
C CYS A 79 -11.50 5.03 -11.10
N ILE A 80 -11.54 3.92 -10.37
CA ILE A 80 -10.84 3.74 -9.09
C ILE A 80 -9.95 2.51 -9.22
N PRO A 81 -8.62 2.69 -9.21
CA PRO A 81 -7.69 1.58 -9.21
C PRO A 81 -7.75 0.85 -7.85
N GLY A 82 -7.66 -0.47 -7.91
CA GLY A 82 -7.74 -1.38 -6.77
C GLY A 82 -6.39 -2.01 -6.41
N PRO A 83 -6.33 -2.73 -5.29
CA PRO A 83 -5.18 -3.55 -4.96
C PRO A 83 -5.02 -4.71 -5.96
N SER A 84 -3.82 -5.27 -6.08
CA SER A 84 -3.58 -6.50 -6.86
C SER A 84 -3.87 -6.40 -8.36
N ASN A 85 -3.53 -5.28 -9.00
CA ASN A 85 -3.75 -5.06 -10.43
C ASN A 85 -5.23 -5.12 -10.86
N THR A 86 -6.13 -4.66 -10.00
CA THR A 86 -7.57 -4.58 -10.27
C THR A 86 -8.02 -3.13 -10.41
N PHE A 87 -9.23 -2.92 -10.93
CA PHE A 87 -9.88 -1.62 -10.99
C PHE A 87 -11.38 -1.79 -10.75
N ARG A 88 -12.06 -0.67 -10.44
CA ARG A 88 -13.52 -0.59 -10.50
C ARG A 88 -13.95 0.77 -11.04
N CYS A 89 -15.05 0.78 -11.78
CA CYS A 89 -15.72 2.03 -12.12
C CYS A 89 -16.78 2.34 -11.05
N GLN A 90 -16.69 3.53 -10.45
CA GLN A 90 -17.77 4.07 -9.64
C GLN A 90 -18.80 4.71 -10.57
N CYS A 91 -19.91 4.02 -10.77
CA CYS A 91 -20.97 4.47 -11.66
C CYS A 91 -21.91 5.45 -10.97
N PRO A 92 -22.16 6.63 -11.56
CA PRO A 92 -23.25 7.49 -11.12
C PRO A 92 -24.59 6.84 -11.45
N GLN A 93 -25.62 7.06 -10.63
CA GLN A 93 -26.98 6.68 -11.00
C GLN A 93 -27.43 7.47 -12.24
N PRO A 94 -28.22 6.87 -13.15
CA PRO A 94 -28.81 5.53 -13.10
C PRO A 94 -27.96 4.45 -13.80
N TYR A 95 -26.63 4.55 -13.84
CA TYR A 95 -25.78 3.64 -14.60
C TYR A 95 -25.19 2.50 -13.76
N SER A 96 -24.97 1.34 -14.40
CA SER A 96 -24.37 0.14 -13.82
C SER A 96 -23.52 -0.61 -14.85
N GLY A 97 -22.91 -1.73 -14.43
CA GLY A 97 -21.99 -2.52 -15.27
C GLY A 97 -20.53 -2.30 -14.88
N THR A 98 -19.64 -3.11 -15.45
CA THR A 98 -18.19 -3.06 -15.12
C THR A 98 -17.57 -1.73 -15.55
N TYR A 99 -18.06 -1.16 -16.64
CA TYR A 99 -17.62 0.12 -17.20
C TYR A 99 -18.74 1.17 -17.19
N CYS A 100 -19.77 1.00 -16.36
CA CYS A 100 -20.94 1.88 -16.31
C CYS A 100 -21.68 1.99 -17.66
N GLU A 101 -21.65 0.93 -18.46
CA GLU A 101 -22.23 0.87 -19.80
C GLU A 101 -23.73 0.65 -19.84
N GLN A 102 -24.34 0.24 -18.72
CA GLN A 102 -25.76 -0.10 -18.65
C GLN A 102 -26.55 1.04 -18.03
N SER A 103 -27.59 1.52 -18.70
CA SER A 103 -28.59 2.41 -18.11
C SER A 103 -29.67 1.60 -17.39
N MET A 104 -29.86 1.84 -16.09
CA MET A 104 -30.89 1.19 -15.28
C MET A 104 -32.26 1.87 -15.38
N THR A 105 -32.42 2.92 -16.21
CA THR A 105 -33.73 3.47 -16.53
C THR A 105 -34.48 2.48 -17.43
N PRO A 106 -35.63 1.93 -17.00
CA PRO A 106 -36.46 1.09 -17.86
C PRO A 106 -36.91 1.92 -19.09
N PRO A 107 -36.97 1.33 -20.30
CA PRO A 107 -37.49 2.00 -21.50
C PRO A 107 -39.02 2.28 -21.45
N SER A 108 -39.63 2.38 -20.27
CA SER A 108 -41.09 2.39 -20.07
C SER A 108 -41.66 3.73 -19.58
N MET A 109 -40.93 4.84 -19.72
CA MET A 109 -41.40 6.17 -19.33
C MET A 109 -41.41 7.12 -20.54
N ILE A 110 -41.96 6.66 -21.67
CA ILE A 110 -42.36 7.49 -22.82
C ILE A 110 -43.87 7.37 -23.04
#